data_AF-A0A4V1WSZ7-F1
#
_entry.id   AF-A0A4V1WSZ7-F1
#
_cell.length_a   1.000
_cell.length_b   1.000
_cell.length_c   1.000
_cell.angle_alpha   90.00
_cell.angle_beta   90.00
_cell.angle_gamma   90.00
#
_symmetry.space_group_name_H-M   'P 1'
#
loop_
_entity.id
_entity.type
_entity.pdbx_description
1 polymer ?
#
loop_
_entity_poly.entity_id
_entity_poly.type
_entity_poly.pdbx_seq_one_letter_code
_entity_poly.pdbx_strand_id
1 'polypeptide(L)'
;MAEIAAGAYVAAEVVEHTAEAGYAAYIVSKPTLPLKVTFTRIATATGDTSARSLARSNHTVTVIGNKAYVFGGDTANNVLASNHVHIVTLEHSGKPEMDYSIIPALPTSEGGNTPAARSSHAACAFHGNVAVYGGSDENGGLIDEQSSVWLFSPERKSWDILQPSKGDVETGDIGPGPRRNAQLFAHDQHLILFGGVDGSGDNASDLWQFDIAARYWTQLPTAPVATSNAALANGQLWLISGSDPMSSQLHHISVSSSSEERKWESFTFPTNPLAPGPRARHDGALLPVTTGWGRNYLVYLLGARNNSSADVSNTEPEDPKHADEVTQFSDTWVLQIPSSDLEAKPSMTLKNAINPAKIKDAIRSALGADTGHLSWAEAVVQLPSEKQLEEEDGKLHPGPRAFFGADVMETGSGLIFWGGVDAKGERVGDGWIARFE
;
A
#
# COMPACT_ATOMS: atom_id res chain seq x y z
N MET A 1 -16.05 14.15 -24.34
CA MET A 1 -16.52 15.34 -23.58
C MET A 1 -18.01 15.62 -23.76
N ALA A 2 -18.63 15.43 -24.93
CA ALA A 2 -20.05 15.75 -25.14
C ALA A 2 -21.07 14.72 -24.57
N GLU A 3 -20.73 13.42 -24.53
CA GLU A 3 -21.66 12.38 -24.02
C GLU A 3 -21.83 12.40 -22.49
N ILE A 4 -20.79 12.74 -21.74
CA ILE A 4 -20.82 12.82 -20.27
C ILE A 4 -21.70 14.00 -19.81
N ALA A 5 -21.64 15.13 -20.52
CA ALA A 5 -22.48 16.28 -20.26
C ALA A 5 -23.96 15.98 -20.51
N ALA A 6 -24.28 15.21 -21.55
CA ALA A 6 -25.65 14.76 -21.82
C ALA A 6 -26.16 13.79 -20.74
N GLY A 7 -25.33 12.85 -20.27
CA GLY A 7 -25.69 11.93 -19.19
C GLY A 7 -25.89 12.61 -17.83
N ALA A 8 -25.04 13.60 -17.49
CA ALA A 8 -25.18 14.41 -16.28
C ALA A 8 -26.42 15.31 -16.34
N TYR A 9 -26.73 15.88 -17.51
CA TYR A 9 -27.91 16.72 -17.72
C TYR A 9 -29.22 15.91 -17.62
N VAL A 10 -29.27 14.71 -18.21
CA VAL A 10 -30.43 13.81 -18.10
C VAL A 10 -30.63 13.31 -16.67
N ALA A 11 -29.54 13.06 -15.92
CA ALA A 11 -29.65 12.69 -14.51
C ALA A 11 -30.14 13.86 -13.63
N ALA A 12 -29.77 15.10 -13.95
CA ALA A 12 -30.22 16.29 -13.23
C ALA A 12 -31.70 16.64 -13.50
N GLU A 13 -32.19 16.51 -14.74
CA GLU A 13 -33.61 16.77 -15.08
C GLU A 13 -34.59 15.75 -14.46
N VAL A 14 -34.16 14.50 -14.25
CA VAL A 14 -35.03 13.44 -13.68
C VAL A 14 -35.17 13.55 -12.15
N VAL A 15 -34.27 14.29 -11.48
CA VAL A 15 -34.29 14.49 -10.03
C VAL A 15 -35.41 15.45 -9.58
N GLU A 16 -36.12 16.12 -10.48
CA GLU A 16 -37.06 17.18 -10.07
C GLU A 16 -38.46 16.68 -9.66
N HIS A 17 -38.91 15.45 -9.98
CA HIS A 17 -40.35 15.13 -9.90
C HIS A 17 -40.81 13.77 -9.33
N THR A 18 -40.00 12.95 -8.66
CA THR A 18 -40.45 11.63 -8.14
C THR A 18 -39.90 11.27 -6.75
N ALA A 19 -40.52 10.30 -6.06
CA ALA A 19 -40.01 9.76 -4.78
C ALA A 19 -38.60 9.15 -4.89
N GLU A 20 -38.17 8.76 -6.10
CA GLU A 20 -36.80 8.33 -6.40
C GLU A 20 -35.79 9.48 -6.29
N ALA A 21 -36.22 10.74 -6.47
CA ALA A 21 -35.38 11.92 -6.24
C ALA A 21 -34.99 12.09 -4.77
N GLY A 22 -35.90 11.82 -3.83
CA GLY A 22 -35.59 11.86 -2.40
C GLY A 22 -34.54 10.83 -2.01
N TYR A 23 -34.57 9.66 -2.65
CA TYR A 23 -33.59 8.60 -2.43
C TYR A 23 -32.24 8.89 -3.12
N ALA A 24 -32.25 9.42 -4.35
CA ALA A 24 -31.05 9.86 -5.05
C ALA A 24 -30.37 11.02 -4.32
N ALA A 25 -31.13 12.05 -3.91
CA ALA A 25 -30.65 13.16 -3.10
C ALA A 25 -30.11 12.68 -1.73
N TYR A 26 -30.74 11.68 -1.10
CA TYR A 26 -30.25 11.08 0.14
C TYR A 26 -28.92 10.31 -0.05
N ILE A 27 -28.74 9.56 -1.14
CA ILE A 27 -27.47 8.90 -1.43
C ILE A 27 -26.38 9.93 -1.76
N VAL A 28 -26.74 10.96 -2.54
CA VAL A 28 -25.86 12.05 -2.94
C VAL A 28 -25.52 12.98 -1.76
N SER A 29 -26.28 12.96 -0.66
CA SER A 29 -25.98 13.78 0.53
C SER A 29 -25.13 13.06 1.58
N LYS A 30 -24.95 11.73 1.50
CA LYS A 30 -24.08 11.01 2.44
C LYS A 30 -22.63 11.51 2.35
N PRO A 31 -21.95 11.80 3.47
CA PRO A 31 -20.54 12.15 3.45
C PRO A 31 -19.70 11.06 2.78
N THR A 32 -18.68 11.45 2.02
CA THR A 32 -17.72 10.53 1.40
C THR A 32 -16.52 10.24 2.30
N LEU A 33 -16.38 11.03 3.37
CA LEU A 33 -15.40 10.93 4.44
C LEU A 33 -16.07 11.33 5.78
N PRO A 34 -15.52 10.93 6.94
CA PRO A 34 -14.45 9.93 7.08
C PRO A 34 -14.94 8.53 6.72
N LEU A 35 -14.04 7.68 6.22
CA LEU A 35 -14.32 6.24 6.09
C LEU A 35 -14.33 5.59 7.47
N LYS A 36 -15.13 4.54 7.61
CA LYS A 36 -15.10 3.70 8.79
C LYS A 36 -14.13 2.55 8.57
N VAL A 37 -13.39 2.16 9.60
CA VAL A 37 -12.46 1.04 9.55
C VAL A 37 -12.75 0.02 10.64
N THR A 38 -12.83 -1.26 10.26
CA THR A 38 -12.84 -2.38 11.21
C THR A 38 -11.52 -3.14 11.10
N PHE A 39 -10.82 -3.27 12.22
CA PHE A 39 -9.62 -4.12 12.32
C PHE A 39 -10.02 -5.50 12.83
N THR A 40 -9.49 -6.54 12.20
CA THR A 40 -9.71 -7.94 12.60
C THR A 40 -8.38 -8.66 12.64
N ARG A 41 -8.06 -9.28 13.77
CA ARG A 41 -6.81 -10.04 13.91
C ARG A 41 -7.00 -11.42 13.32
N ILE A 42 -6.27 -11.75 12.25
CA ILE A 42 -6.45 -13.01 11.53
C ILE A 42 -5.58 -14.15 12.04
N ALA A 43 -4.42 -13.82 12.63
CA ALA A 43 -3.52 -14.82 13.20
C ALA A 43 -2.49 -14.17 14.13
N THR A 44 -1.89 -14.98 14.99
CA THR A 44 -0.74 -14.61 15.81
C THR A 44 0.30 -15.72 15.73
N ALA A 45 1.55 -15.36 15.46
CA ALA A 45 2.70 -16.25 15.54
C ALA A 45 3.55 -15.84 16.75
N THR A 46 3.92 -16.82 17.56
CA THR A 46 4.89 -16.62 18.64
C THR A 46 6.26 -16.34 18.03
N GLY A 47 6.91 -15.26 18.46
CA GLY A 47 8.27 -14.97 18.03
C GLY A 47 9.25 -16.02 18.54
N ASP A 48 10.16 -16.44 17.68
CA ASP A 48 11.34 -17.23 18.04
C ASP A 48 12.60 -16.61 17.41
N THR A 49 13.77 -17.17 17.75
CA THR A 49 15.07 -16.74 17.20
C THR A 49 15.41 -17.43 15.87
N SER A 50 14.49 -18.20 15.30
CA SER A 50 14.70 -18.87 14.03
C SER A 50 14.51 -17.88 12.87
N ALA A 51 15.25 -18.12 11.79
CA ALA A 51 15.11 -17.41 10.53
C ALA A 51 13.71 -17.61 9.89
N ARG A 52 12.87 -18.50 10.44
CA ARG A 52 11.49 -18.74 9.99
C ARG A 52 10.43 -18.03 10.84
N SER A 53 10.81 -17.34 11.92
CA SER A 53 9.88 -16.62 12.80
C SER A 53 9.00 -15.66 12.01
N LEU A 54 7.69 -15.67 12.20
CA LEU A 54 6.77 -14.68 11.62
C LEU A 54 6.67 -13.39 12.44
N ALA A 55 7.36 -13.32 13.59
CA ALA A 55 7.61 -12.06 14.29
C ALA A 55 8.81 -11.36 13.67
N ARG A 56 8.55 -10.49 12.68
CA ARG A 56 9.56 -9.92 11.80
C ARG A 56 9.22 -8.52 11.30
N SER A 57 10.22 -7.76 10.90
CA SER A 57 10.09 -6.45 10.25
C SER A 57 10.87 -6.39 8.93
N ASN A 58 10.75 -5.31 8.16
CA ASN A 58 11.45 -5.10 6.88
C ASN A 58 11.24 -6.24 5.86
N HIS A 59 10.13 -6.96 6.01
CA HIS A 59 9.68 -8.00 5.10
C HIS A 59 8.58 -7.41 4.20
N THR A 60 8.22 -8.15 3.16
CA THR A 60 7.07 -7.79 2.32
C THR A 60 5.92 -8.76 2.55
N VAL A 61 4.71 -8.23 2.40
CA VAL A 61 3.48 -9.01 2.24
C VAL A 61 2.98 -8.70 0.84
N THR A 62 2.60 -9.73 0.09
CA THR A 62 1.99 -9.58 -1.23
C THR A 62 0.75 -10.45 -1.31
N VAL A 63 -0.36 -9.91 -1.78
CA VAL A 63 -1.64 -10.61 -1.89
C VAL A 63 -1.86 -11.10 -3.31
N ILE A 64 -2.16 -12.39 -3.45
CA ILE A 64 -2.60 -12.98 -4.72
C ILE A 64 -3.82 -13.84 -4.42
N GLY A 65 -4.98 -13.41 -4.91
CA GLY A 65 -6.26 -14.02 -4.56
C GLY A 65 -6.55 -13.91 -3.06
N ASN A 66 -6.98 -15.02 -2.45
CA ASN A 66 -7.27 -15.12 -1.00
C ASN A 66 -6.03 -15.43 -0.13
N LYS A 67 -4.81 -15.15 -0.61
CA LYS A 67 -3.57 -15.55 0.08
C LYS A 67 -2.61 -14.39 0.20
N ALA A 68 -2.06 -14.21 1.40
CA ALA A 68 -0.93 -13.33 1.67
C ALA A 68 0.38 -14.13 1.67
N TYR A 69 1.34 -13.67 0.89
CA TYR A 69 2.69 -14.22 0.76
C TYR A 69 3.66 -13.33 1.53
N VAL A 70 4.30 -13.88 2.56
CA VAL A 70 5.26 -13.17 3.42
C VAL A 70 6.67 -13.64 3.06
N PHE A 71 7.54 -12.71 2.68
CA PHE A 71 8.90 -13.02 2.23
C PHE A 71 9.95 -12.12 2.87
N GLY A 72 11.10 -12.72 3.22
CA GLY A 72 12.26 -12.03 3.75
C GLY A 72 12.04 -11.30 5.08
N GLY A 73 12.81 -10.23 5.27
CA GLY A 73 12.86 -9.39 6.46
C GLY A 73 13.81 -9.88 7.52
N ASP A 74 13.65 -9.33 8.70
CA ASP A 74 14.53 -9.58 9.85
C ASP A 74 13.67 -10.05 11.03
N THR A 75 14.09 -11.11 11.73
CA THR A 75 13.40 -11.71 12.89
C THR A 75 14.01 -11.25 14.22
N ALA A 76 13.54 -11.74 15.37
CA ALA A 76 14.08 -11.33 16.67
C ALA A 76 15.63 -11.38 16.73
N ASN A 77 16.24 -10.43 17.44
CA ASN A 77 17.70 -10.25 17.53
C ASN A 77 18.39 -9.90 16.19
N ASN A 78 17.68 -9.29 15.24
CA ASN A 78 18.22 -8.90 13.93
C ASN A 78 18.77 -10.08 13.11
N VAL A 79 18.23 -11.27 13.31
CA VAL A 79 18.55 -12.43 12.47
C VAL A 79 17.84 -12.26 11.13
N LEU A 80 18.58 -12.35 10.02
CA LEU A 80 18.01 -12.30 8.69
C LEU A 80 17.05 -13.48 8.47
N ALA A 81 15.82 -13.20 8.03
CA ALA A 81 14.84 -14.24 7.76
C ALA A 81 15.25 -15.10 6.56
N SER A 82 14.87 -16.38 6.59
CA SER A 82 15.13 -17.31 5.50
C SER A 82 14.45 -16.86 4.21
N ASN A 83 14.93 -17.34 3.06
CA ASN A 83 14.32 -17.13 1.75
C ASN A 83 13.10 -18.04 1.47
N HIS A 84 12.49 -18.61 2.51
CA HIS A 84 11.24 -19.36 2.37
C HIS A 84 10.06 -18.38 2.19
N VAL A 85 9.06 -18.81 1.43
CA VAL A 85 7.81 -18.05 1.27
C VAL A 85 6.78 -18.60 2.22
N HIS A 86 6.30 -17.77 3.14
CA HIS A 86 5.21 -18.10 4.04
C HIS A 86 3.88 -17.69 3.41
N ILE A 87 2.85 -18.49 3.58
CA ILE A 87 1.53 -18.28 2.98
C ILE A 87 0.49 -18.32 4.08
N VAL A 88 -0.32 -17.27 4.17
CA VAL A 88 -1.45 -17.14 5.10
C VAL A 88 -2.72 -16.99 4.29
N THR A 89 -3.74 -17.79 4.61
CA THR A 89 -5.08 -17.66 4.01
C THR A 89 -5.85 -16.54 4.70
N LEU A 90 -6.45 -15.62 3.93
CA LEU A 90 -7.03 -14.38 4.45
C LEU A 90 -8.48 -14.54 4.92
N GLU A 91 -9.30 -15.21 4.12
CA GLU A 91 -10.72 -15.41 4.41
C GLU A 91 -11.09 -16.89 4.36
N HIS A 92 -11.79 -17.39 5.37
CA HIS A 92 -12.27 -18.77 5.41
C HIS A 92 -13.52 -18.94 4.55
N SER A 93 -13.39 -19.63 3.42
CA SER A 93 -14.53 -19.89 2.53
C SER A 93 -15.42 -21.06 2.99
N GLY A 94 -15.20 -21.61 4.18
CA GLY A 94 -15.85 -22.84 4.67
C GLY A 94 -15.44 -24.13 3.94
N LYS A 95 -14.51 -24.06 2.98
CA LYS A 95 -13.92 -25.23 2.32
C LYS A 95 -12.65 -25.66 3.07
N PRO A 96 -12.22 -26.93 2.98
CA PRO A 96 -10.96 -27.35 3.57
C PRO A 96 -9.79 -26.66 2.85
N GLU A 97 -9.21 -25.65 3.51
CA GLU A 97 -8.03 -24.92 3.06
C GLU A 97 -7.08 -24.80 4.24
N MET A 98 -5.76 -24.88 3.98
CA MET A 98 -4.78 -24.69 5.04
C MET A 98 -4.69 -23.20 5.40
N ASP A 99 -4.81 -22.88 6.70
CA ASP A 99 -4.66 -21.51 7.20
C ASP A 99 -3.25 -20.96 6.97
N TYR A 100 -2.25 -21.85 7.08
CA TYR A 100 -0.85 -21.51 6.95
C TYR A 100 -0.07 -22.59 6.20
N SER A 101 0.88 -22.18 5.38
CA SER A 101 1.89 -23.07 4.80
C SER A 101 3.21 -22.35 4.55
N ILE A 102 4.28 -23.12 4.39
CA ILE A 102 5.61 -22.61 4.05
C ILE A 102 6.14 -23.36 2.83
N ILE A 103 6.68 -22.62 1.88
CA ILE A 103 7.30 -23.15 0.67
C ILE A 103 8.80 -22.87 0.73
N PRO A 104 9.66 -23.90 0.67
CA PRO A 104 11.11 -23.70 0.60
C PRO A 104 11.47 -23.02 -0.73
N ALA A 105 12.59 -22.31 -0.76
CA ALA A 105 13.06 -21.68 -1.98
C ALA A 105 13.51 -22.76 -2.98
N LEU A 106 12.73 -22.94 -4.05
CA LEU A 106 13.03 -23.88 -5.13
C LEU A 106 13.13 -23.13 -6.46
N PRO A 107 14.15 -23.37 -7.29
CA PRO A 107 14.22 -22.80 -8.63
C PRO A 107 13.25 -23.53 -9.57
N THR A 108 12.79 -22.87 -10.62
CA THR A 108 11.94 -23.51 -11.65
C THR A 108 12.71 -24.51 -12.50
N SER A 109 13.99 -24.25 -12.76
CA SER A 109 14.85 -25.11 -13.58
C SER A 109 15.85 -25.85 -12.70
N GLU A 110 16.19 -27.07 -13.09
CA GLU A 110 17.23 -27.86 -12.43
C GLU A 110 18.58 -27.13 -12.50
N GLY A 111 19.23 -26.95 -11.35
CA GLY A 111 20.45 -26.14 -11.23
C GLY A 111 20.24 -24.62 -11.29
N GLY A 112 19.00 -24.14 -11.33
CA GLY A 112 18.67 -22.72 -11.25
C GLY A 112 18.93 -22.11 -9.87
N ASN A 113 19.02 -20.79 -9.82
CA ASN A 113 19.19 -20.04 -8.58
C ASN A 113 17.84 -19.62 -7.98
N THR A 114 17.85 -19.34 -6.68
CA THR A 114 16.74 -18.74 -5.93
C THR A 114 17.20 -17.43 -5.33
N PRO A 115 16.29 -16.52 -4.95
CA PRO A 115 16.69 -15.31 -4.26
C PRO A 115 17.40 -15.66 -2.95
N ALA A 116 18.50 -14.98 -2.67
CA ALA A 116 19.12 -15.00 -1.35
C ALA A 116 18.14 -14.48 -0.28
N ALA A 117 18.37 -14.91 0.96
CA ALA A 117 17.74 -14.30 2.13
C ALA A 117 18.02 -12.79 2.13
N ARG A 118 16.99 -11.98 2.42
CA ARG A 118 17.06 -10.52 2.28
C ARG A 118 16.04 -9.79 3.14
N SER A 119 16.36 -8.56 3.53
CA SER A 119 15.45 -7.61 4.17
C SER A 119 15.37 -6.32 3.36
N SER A 120 14.39 -5.46 3.65
CA SER A 120 14.24 -4.14 3.02
C SER A 120 14.17 -4.19 1.48
N HIS A 121 13.63 -5.29 0.92
CA HIS A 121 13.42 -5.45 -0.51
C HIS A 121 12.05 -4.90 -0.90
N ALA A 122 11.88 -4.57 -2.17
CA ALA A 122 10.60 -4.18 -2.72
C ALA A 122 9.86 -5.41 -3.25
N ALA A 123 8.53 -5.47 -3.11
CA ALA A 123 7.73 -6.53 -3.70
C ALA A 123 6.33 -6.05 -4.12
N CYS A 124 5.75 -6.72 -5.12
CA CYS A 124 4.35 -6.52 -5.50
C CYS A 124 3.76 -7.77 -6.19
N ALA A 125 2.44 -7.85 -6.26
CA ALA A 125 1.76 -8.84 -7.08
C ALA A 125 1.90 -8.47 -8.56
N PHE A 126 2.30 -9.42 -9.41
CA PHE A 126 2.43 -9.22 -10.84
C PHE A 126 2.02 -10.48 -11.62
N HIS A 127 0.93 -10.38 -12.38
CA HIS A 127 0.36 -11.47 -13.21
C HIS A 127 0.28 -12.82 -12.46
N GLY A 128 -0.21 -12.80 -11.22
CA GLY A 128 -0.36 -14.01 -10.39
C GLY A 128 0.93 -14.51 -9.75
N ASN A 129 2.03 -13.76 -9.82
CA ASN A 129 3.32 -14.05 -9.18
C ASN A 129 3.66 -12.97 -8.16
N VAL A 130 4.55 -13.27 -7.21
CA VAL A 130 5.17 -12.28 -6.34
C VAL A 130 6.46 -11.80 -7.00
N ALA A 131 6.52 -10.53 -7.39
CA ALA A 131 7.73 -9.90 -7.90
C ALA A 131 8.55 -9.32 -6.74
N VAL A 132 9.87 -9.52 -6.74
CA VAL A 132 10.79 -9.04 -5.71
C VAL A 132 12.00 -8.36 -6.35
N TYR A 133 12.39 -7.20 -5.82
CA TYR A 133 13.55 -6.43 -6.29
C TYR A 133 14.41 -5.92 -5.13
N GLY A 134 15.74 -6.04 -5.28
CA GLY A 134 16.72 -5.45 -4.38
C GLY A 134 16.70 -6.04 -2.97
N GLY A 135 16.99 -5.18 -2.00
CA GLY A 135 17.13 -5.51 -0.58
C GLY A 135 18.56 -5.57 -0.09
N SER A 136 18.71 -5.98 1.16
CA SER A 136 19.99 -6.08 1.86
C SER A 136 20.25 -7.47 2.42
N ASP A 137 21.53 -7.82 2.52
CA ASP A 137 22.01 -9.04 3.16
C ASP A 137 22.10 -8.90 4.69
N GLU A 138 22.64 -9.93 5.36
CA GLU A 138 22.77 -10.00 6.82
C GLU A 138 23.69 -8.92 7.42
N ASN A 139 24.58 -8.36 6.61
CA ASN A 139 25.51 -7.31 7.01
C ASN A 139 24.99 -5.91 6.66
N GLY A 140 23.76 -5.81 6.12
CA GLY A 140 23.19 -4.57 5.60
C GLY A 140 23.76 -4.16 4.23
N GLY A 141 24.59 -5.00 3.61
CA GLY A 141 25.10 -4.80 2.27
C GLY A 141 23.98 -4.85 1.24
N LEU A 142 24.00 -3.95 0.25
CA LEU A 142 23.01 -3.98 -0.84
C LEU A 142 23.24 -5.21 -1.72
N ILE A 143 22.17 -5.93 -2.02
CA ILE A 143 22.22 -7.11 -2.89
C ILE A 143 22.26 -6.64 -4.35
N ASP A 144 23.37 -6.90 -5.04
CA ASP A 144 23.52 -6.62 -6.47
C ASP A 144 23.20 -7.84 -7.33
N GLU A 145 22.02 -7.79 -7.94
CA GLU A 145 21.52 -8.79 -8.88
C GLU A 145 21.38 -8.20 -10.29
N GLN A 146 22.20 -7.21 -10.64
CA GLN A 146 22.24 -6.60 -11.99
C GLN A 146 20.87 -6.08 -12.44
N SER A 147 20.15 -5.41 -11.53
CA SER A 147 18.78 -4.91 -11.74
C SER A 147 17.76 -5.97 -12.16
N SER A 148 17.95 -7.22 -11.72
CA SER A 148 17.01 -8.33 -11.98
C SER A 148 15.81 -8.30 -11.04
N VAL A 149 14.69 -8.84 -11.52
CA VAL A 149 13.48 -9.05 -10.73
C VAL A 149 13.28 -10.55 -10.49
N TRP A 150 13.11 -10.96 -9.25
CA TRP A 150 12.70 -12.32 -8.91
C TRP A 150 11.19 -12.48 -9.01
N LEU A 151 10.73 -13.61 -9.54
CA LEU A 151 9.32 -13.96 -9.61
C LEU A 151 9.07 -15.28 -8.88
N PHE A 152 8.31 -15.25 -7.80
CA PHE A 152 7.79 -16.45 -7.18
C PHE A 152 6.43 -16.80 -7.78
N SER A 153 6.29 -18.00 -8.32
CA SER A 153 5.03 -18.52 -8.85
C SER A 153 4.32 -19.38 -7.82
N PRO A 154 3.16 -18.97 -7.27
CA PRO A 154 2.39 -19.80 -6.36
C PRO A 154 1.89 -21.11 -6.98
N GLU A 155 1.60 -21.10 -8.30
CA GLU A 155 1.16 -22.27 -9.04
C GLU A 155 2.26 -23.34 -9.11
N ARG A 156 3.48 -22.92 -9.50
CA ARG A 156 4.63 -23.83 -9.63
C ARG A 156 5.40 -24.05 -8.33
N LYS A 157 5.15 -23.21 -7.31
CA LYS A 157 5.86 -23.19 -6.03
C LYS A 157 7.37 -23.04 -6.19
N SER A 158 7.77 -22.25 -7.19
CA SER A 158 9.16 -22.08 -7.59
C SER A 158 9.48 -20.63 -7.95
N TRP A 159 10.76 -20.30 -7.92
CA TRP A 159 11.31 -18.99 -8.29
C TRP A 159 11.87 -19.00 -9.71
N ASP A 160 11.59 -17.92 -10.42
CA ASP A 160 12.24 -17.50 -11.65
C ASP A 160 12.95 -16.17 -11.47
N ILE A 161 13.86 -15.86 -12.38
CA ILE A 161 14.54 -14.57 -12.45
C ILE A 161 14.30 -13.92 -13.82
N LEU A 162 13.84 -12.68 -13.80
CA LEU A 162 13.78 -11.79 -14.95
C LEU A 162 15.02 -10.91 -14.95
N GLN A 163 16.02 -11.32 -15.71
CA GLN A 163 17.21 -10.52 -15.95
C GLN A 163 16.92 -9.52 -17.07
N PRO A 164 17.29 -8.24 -16.91
CA PRO A 164 17.28 -7.31 -18.01
C PRO A 164 18.14 -7.85 -19.16
N SER A 165 17.67 -7.71 -20.40
CA SER A 165 18.56 -7.73 -21.54
C SER A 165 19.61 -6.64 -21.35
N LYS A 166 20.86 -6.85 -21.82
CA LYS A 166 21.90 -5.81 -21.80
C LYS A 166 21.25 -4.50 -22.26
N GLY A 167 21.26 -3.49 -21.38
CA GLY A 167 20.54 -2.23 -21.56
C GLY A 167 21.00 -1.44 -22.77
N ASP A 168 20.51 -0.21 -22.90
CA ASP A 168 20.92 0.71 -23.96
C ASP A 168 22.46 0.71 -24.08
N VAL A 169 22.93 0.23 -25.24
CA VAL A 169 24.36 -0.04 -25.51
C VAL A 169 25.17 1.26 -25.47
N GLU A 170 24.51 2.41 -25.51
CA GLU A 170 25.14 3.73 -25.54
C GLU A 170 25.48 4.32 -24.17
N THR A 171 24.78 3.95 -23.08
CA THR A 171 24.96 4.60 -21.75
C THR A 171 25.65 3.72 -20.70
N GLY A 172 25.60 2.39 -20.86
CA GLY A 172 26.21 1.45 -19.90
C GLY A 172 25.42 1.25 -18.59
N ASP A 173 24.29 1.95 -18.40
CA ASP A 173 23.40 1.75 -17.25
C ASP A 173 22.39 0.63 -17.54
N ILE A 174 22.45 -0.45 -16.74
CA ILE A 174 21.64 -1.67 -16.91
C ILE A 174 20.26 -1.53 -16.22
N GLY A 175 20.04 -0.45 -15.46
CA GLY A 175 18.80 -0.19 -14.75
C GLY A 175 19.04 0.48 -13.38
N PRO A 176 18.07 0.38 -12.46
CA PRO A 176 18.10 1.08 -11.17
C PRO A 176 19.26 0.70 -10.23
N GLY A 177 20.01 -0.37 -10.51
CA GLY A 177 21.11 -0.82 -9.66
C GLY A 177 20.66 -1.39 -8.31
N PRO A 178 21.60 -1.81 -7.46
CA PRO A 178 21.31 -2.35 -6.14
C PRO A 178 20.75 -1.26 -5.21
N ARG A 179 19.65 -1.57 -4.52
CA ARG A 179 19.00 -0.66 -3.56
C ARG A 179 18.14 -1.40 -2.55
N ARG A 180 17.93 -0.77 -1.40
CA ARG A 180 17.00 -1.23 -0.34
C ARG A 180 15.92 -0.17 -0.09
N ASN A 181 14.84 -0.53 0.59
CA ASN A 181 13.70 0.36 0.91
C ASN A 181 13.06 1.03 -0.32
N ALA A 182 13.26 0.46 -1.52
CA ALA A 182 12.55 0.88 -2.72
C ALA A 182 11.11 0.37 -2.69
N GLN A 183 10.24 0.94 -3.52
CA GLN A 183 8.86 0.51 -3.65
C GLN A 183 8.61 -0.01 -5.07
N LEU A 184 7.97 -1.18 -5.18
CA LEU A 184 7.69 -1.85 -6.45
C LEU A 184 6.18 -1.89 -6.66
N PHE A 185 5.73 -1.58 -7.87
CA PHE A 185 4.33 -1.58 -8.26
C PHE A 185 4.15 -2.26 -9.61
N ALA A 186 2.95 -2.78 -9.86
CA ALA A 186 2.56 -3.37 -11.12
C ALA A 186 1.58 -2.46 -11.86
N HIS A 187 1.83 -2.21 -13.14
CA HIS A 187 0.88 -1.52 -14.02
C HIS A 187 0.91 -2.13 -15.43
N ASP A 188 -0.22 -2.73 -15.83
CA ASP A 188 -0.37 -3.42 -17.11
C ASP A 188 0.72 -4.48 -17.37
N GLN A 189 1.63 -4.20 -18.31
CA GLN A 189 2.75 -5.07 -18.69
C GLN A 189 4.10 -4.61 -18.12
N HIS A 190 4.06 -3.70 -17.13
CA HIS A 190 5.25 -3.07 -16.58
C HIS A 190 5.33 -3.23 -15.07
N LEU A 191 6.57 -3.28 -14.58
CA LEU A 191 6.89 -3.03 -13.19
C LEU A 191 7.40 -1.61 -13.03
N ILE A 192 6.97 -0.93 -11.99
CA ILE A 192 7.37 0.43 -11.65
C ILE A 192 8.15 0.38 -10.35
N LEU A 193 9.40 0.83 -10.36
CA LEU A 193 10.26 0.89 -9.18
C LEU A 193 10.53 2.35 -8.83
N PHE A 194 10.26 2.73 -7.58
CA PHE A 194 10.45 4.08 -7.08
C PHE A 194 11.43 4.12 -5.91
N GLY A 195 12.39 5.04 -5.99
CA GLY A 195 13.26 5.46 -4.89
C GLY A 195 14.03 4.34 -4.20
N GLY A 196 14.16 4.44 -2.88
CA GLY A 196 14.99 3.58 -2.03
C GLY A 196 16.34 4.22 -1.68
N VAL A 197 17.23 3.43 -1.10
CA VAL A 197 18.62 3.83 -0.81
C VAL A 197 19.53 2.99 -1.69
N ASP A 198 20.24 3.64 -2.62
CA ASP A 198 21.14 2.99 -3.57
C ASP A 198 22.60 2.97 -3.07
N GLY A 199 23.52 2.56 -3.93
CA GLY A 199 24.96 2.46 -3.61
C GLY A 199 25.65 3.78 -3.24
N SER A 200 25.05 4.95 -3.53
CA SER A 200 25.54 6.25 -3.05
C SER A 200 25.33 6.43 -1.55
N GLY A 201 24.35 5.72 -0.98
CA GLY A 201 23.91 5.88 0.41
C GLY A 201 22.82 6.93 0.62
N ASP A 202 22.49 7.72 -0.41
CA ASP A 202 21.42 8.71 -0.35
C ASP A 202 20.04 8.11 -0.68
N ASN A 203 18.98 8.77 -0.21
CA ASN A 203 17.62 8.42 -0.61
C ASN A 203 17.41 8.85 -2.07
N ALA A 204 17.17 7.88 -2.95
CA ALA A 204 16.86 8.12 -4.35
C ALA A 204 15.40 8.58 -4.52
N SER A 205 15.19 9.48 -5.48
CA SER A 205 13.88 9.94 -5.95
C SER A 205 13.61 9.56 -7.41
N ASP A 206 14.46 8.70 -7.98
CA ASP A 206 14.31 8.22 -9.34
C ASP A 206 13.13 7.25 -9.47
N LEU A 207 12.58 7.20 -10.68
CA LEU A 207 11.44 6.38 -11.04
C LEU A 207 11.83 5.56 -12.26
N TRP A 208 11.64 4.25 -12.20
CA TRP A 208 12.01 3.32 -13.26
C TRP A 208 10.83 2.47 -13.69
N GLN A 209 10.75 2.18 -14.97
CA GLN A 209 9.74 1.31 -15.58
C GLN A 209 10.45 0.13 -16.27
N PHE A 210 10.15 -1.09 -15.85
CA PHE A 210 10.61 -2.30 -16.51
C PHE A 210 9.55 -2.78 -17.50
N ASP A 211 9.90 -2.84 -18.78
CA ASP A 211 9.10 -3.54 -19.78
C ASP A 211 9.42 -5.04 -19.72
N ILE A 212 8.41 -5.85 -19.42
CA ILE A 212 8.58 -7.30 -19.25
C ILE A 212 8.81 -8.01 -20.58
N ALA A 213 8.17 -7.53 -21.66
CA ALA A 213 8.29 -8.12 -22.98
C ALA A 213 9.67 -7.83 -23.59
N ALA A 214 10.11 -6.57 -23.47
CA ALA A 214 11.39 -6.14 -24.00
C ALA A 214 12.56 -6.38 -23.03
N ARG A 215 12.28 -6.63 -21.75
CA ARG A 215 13.24 -6.89 -20.67
C ARG A 215 14.27 -5.79 -20.47
N TYR A 216 13.87 -4.53 -20.51
CA TYR A 216 14.79 -3.44 -20.16
C TYR A 216 14.10 -2.40 -19.29
N TRP A 217 14.92 -1.71 -18.50
CA TRP A 217 14.50 -0.60 -17.65
C TRP A 217 14.57 0.71 -18.42
N THR A 218 13.55 1.54 -18.26
CA THR A 218 13.53 2.93 -18.73
C THR A 218 13.36 3.85 -17.54
N GLN A 219 14.21 4.86 -17.41
CA GLN A 219 14.04 5.87 -16.38
C GLN A 219 12.89 6.81 -16.79
N LEU A 220 11.95 7.00 -15.88
CA LEU A 220 10.87 7.97 -15.98
C LEU A 220 11.29 9.30 -15.32
N PRO A 221 10.53 10.40 -15.51
CA PRO A 221 10.84 11.67 -14.86
C PRO A 221 11.04 11.50 -13.35
N THR A 222 12.22 11.91 -12.87
CA THR A 222 12.58 11.87 -11.45
C THR A 222 11.57 12.64 -10.59
N ALA A 223 11.22 12.08 -9.44
CA ALA A 223 10.28 12.70 -8.51
C ALA A 223 10.86 13.96 -7.86
N PRO A 224 10.00 14.92 -7.46
CA PRO A 224 10.44 16.11 -6.74
C PRO A 224 10.98 15.82 -5.33
N VAL A 225 10.73 14.61 -4.80
CA VAL A 225 11.07 14.23 -3.43
C VAL A 225 11.45 12.76 -3.34
N ALA A 226 12.40 12.44 -2.46
CA ALA A 226 12.68 11.07 -2.04
C ALA A 226 11.83 10.75 -0.79
N THR A 227 11.02 9.70 -0.85
CA THR A 227 10.11 9.30 0.23
C THR A 227 9.89 7.80 0.19
N SER A 228 9.52 7.20 1.33
CA SER A 228 9.07 5.80 1.42
C SER A 228 7.54 5.67 1.35
N ASN A 229 6.82 6.77 1.12
CA ASN A 229 5.36 6.81 1.09
C ASN A 229 4.85 6.97 -0.34
N ALA A 230 4.89 5.89 -1.12
CA ALA A 230 4.31 5.83 -2.45
C ALA A 230 3.18 4.79 -2.57
N ALA A 231 2.19 5.08 -3.43
CA ALA A 231 1.12 4.17 -3.82
C ALA A 231 0.77 4.34 -5.29
N LEU A 232 0.53 3.25 -5.99
CA LEU A 232 0.03 3.28 -7.37
C LEU A 232 -1.49 3.07 -7.39
N ALA A 233 -2.23 4.04 -7.92
CA ALA A 233 -3.70 3.98 -8.01
C ALA A 233 -4.17 4.61 -9.32
N ASN A 234 -5.09 3.96 -10.04
CA ASN A 234 -5.67 4.46 -11.28
C ASN A 234 -4.63 4.88 -12.35
N GLY A 235 -3.53 4.12 -12.48
CA GLY A 235 -2.45 4.45 -13.41
C GLY A 235 -1.67 5.71 -13.05
N GLN A 236 -1.78 6.18 -11.80
CA GLN A 236 -1.01 7.29 -11.26
C GLN A 236 -0.23 6.85 -10.03
N LEU A 237 1.04 7.21 -9.99
CA LEU A 237 1.88 7.04 -8.80
C LEU A 237 1.69 8.26 -7.91
N TRP A 238 1.30 8.04 -6.67
CA TRP A 238 1.08 9.05 -5.65
C TRP A 238 2.18 8.96 -4.61
N LEU A 239 2.76 10.10 -4.23
CA LEU A 239 3.76 10.23 -3.19
C LEU A 239 3.26 11.18 -2.10
N ILE A 240 3.56 10.85 -0.84
CA ILE A 240 3.37 11.76 0.28
C ILE A 240 4.74 12.11 0.86
N SER A 241 4.97 13.38 1.10
CA SER A 241 6.15 13.86 1.81
C SER A 241 5.75 14.86 2.90
N GLY A 242 6.51 14.88 3.99
CA GLY A 242 6.39 15.93 5.00
C GLY A 242 7.34 17.06 4.65
N SER A 243 6.81 18.28 4.50
CA SER A 243 7.65 19.47 4.32
C SER A 243 8.06 20.09 5.66
N ASP A 244 7.13 20.12 6.62
CA ASP A 244 7.33 20.65 7.97
C ASP A 244 6.25 20.10 8.93
N PRO A 245 6.30 20.37 10.25
CA PRO A 245 5.31 19.85 11.20
C PRO A 245 3.85 20.29 10.94
N MET A 246 3.65 21.37 10.19
CA MET A 246 2.38 22.05 9.95
C MET A 246 1.86 21.87 8.51
N SER A 247 2.66 21.30 7.60
CA SER A 247 2.26 21.01 6.24
C SER A 247 2.93 19.75 5.66
N SER A 248 2.17 19.05 4.81
CA SER A 248 2.64 17.93 4.03
C SER A 248 2.31 18.16 2.55
N GLN A 249 2.98 17.43 1.67
CA GLN A 249 2.80 17.53 0.23
C GLN A 249 2.36 16.19 -0.36
N LEU A 250 1.47 16.29 -1.33
CA LEU A 250 1.02 15.20 -2.19
C LEU A 250 1.58 15.43 -3.58
N HIS A 251 2.30 14.46 -4.12
CA HIS A 251 2.82 14.51 -5.49
C HIS A 251 2.21 13.38 -6.29
N HIS A 252 1.99 13.61 -7.58
CA HIS A 252 1.54 12.52 -8.45
C HIS A 252 2.04 12.65 -9.87
N ILE A 253 2.12 11.51 -10.56
CA ILE A 253 2.45 11.40 -11.98
C ILE A 253 1.64 10.27 -12.60
N SER A 254 1.14 10.47 -13.81
CA SER A 254 0.54 9.38 -14.59
C SER A 254 1.63 8.49 -15.18
N VAL A 255 1.60 7.20 -14.86
CA VAL A 255 2.50 6.19 -15.45
C VAL A 255 1.94 5.59 -16.74
N SER A 256 0.63 5.75 -16.98
CA SER A 256 -0.06 5.30 -18.19
C SER A 256 0.02 6.28 -19.36
N SER A 257 0.29 7.56 -19.08
CA SER A 257 0.36 8.61 -20.11
C SER A 257 1.55 8.42 -21.06
N SER A 258 1.46 9.04 -22.24
CA SER A 258 2.56 9.12 -23.20
C SER A 258 3.78 9.81 -22.58
N SER A 259 4.99 9.52 -23.07
CA SER A 259 6.23 10.05 -22.48
C SER A 259 6.28 11.58 -22.41
N GLU A 260 5.67 12.28 -23.37
CA GLU A 260 5.65 13.76 -23.43
C GLU A 260 4.70 14.40 -22.39
N GLU A 261 3.71 13.64 -21.92
CA GLU A 261 2.69 14.08 -20.96
C GLU A 261 3.03 13.70 -19.51
N ARG A 262 4.04 12.84 -19.29
CA ARG A 262 4.49 12.42 -17.96
C ARG A 262 5.14 13.59 -17.22
N LYS A 263 4.38 14.25 -16.34
CA LYS A 263 4.87 15.34 -15.50
C LYS A 263 4.40 15.15 -14.07
N TRP A 264 5.26 15.54 -13.13
CA TRP A 264 4.93 15.58 -11.72
C TRP A 264 4.08 16.80 -11.41
N GLU A 265 2.98 16.57 -10.71
CA GLU A 265 2.13 17.59 -10.13
C GLU A 265 2.19 17.50 -8.61
N SER A 266 2.10 18.63 -7.92
CA SER A 266 2.29 18.70 -6.46
C SER A 266 1.25 19.62 -5.81
N PHE A 267 0.72 19.20 -4.67
CA PHE A 267 -0.25 19.95 -3.87
C PHE A 267 0.19 19.94 -2.41
N THR A 268 0.10 21.08 -1.74
CA THR A 268 0.38 21.19 -0.30
C THR A 268 -0.93 21.18 0.48
N PHE A 269 -0.97 20.43 1.58
CA PHE A 269 -2.10 20.39 2.49
C PHE A 269 -1.64 20.66 3.94
N PRO A 270 -2.45 21.37 4.74
CA PRO A 270 -2.14 21.63 6.14
C PRO A 270 -2.26 20.36 6.99
N THR A 271 -1.46 20.26 8.06
CA THR A 271 -1.52 19.20 9.07
C THR A 271 -1.85 19.76 10.46
N ASN A 272 -2.47 20.93 10.50
CA ASN A 272 -2.75 21.65 11.75
C ASN A 272 -4.10 21.24 12.37
N PRO A 273 -4.34 21.50 13.67
CA PRO A 273 -5.57 21.08 14.35
C PRO A 273 -6.89 21.65 13.79
N LEU A 274 -6.83 22.73 13.00
CA LEU A 274 -8.00 23.37 12.38
C LEU A 274 -8.32 22.77 10.99
N ALA A 275 -7.35 22.10 10.35
CA ALA A 275 -7.49 21.38 9.10
C ALA A 275 -6.68 20.07 9.19
N PRO A 276 -7.27 19.03 9.82
CA PRO A 276 -6.56 17.81 10.19
C PRO A 276 -6.04 17.07 8.94
N GLY A 277 -4.75 16.69 8.98
CA GLY A 277 -4.09 15.88 7.96
C GLY A 277 -2.97 15.05 8.58
N PRO A 278 -2.53 13.97 7.91
CA PRO A 278 -1.49 13.10 8.46
C PRO A 278 -0.18 13.85 8.62
N ARG A 279 0.42 13.74 9.81
CA ARG A 279 1.81 14.14 10.05
C ARG A 279 2.79 13.27 9.28
N ALA A 280 3.96 13.85 8.99
CA ALA A 280 5.09 13.16 8.37
C ALA A 280 5.46 11.88 9.13
N ARG A 281 5.64 10.80 8.38
CA ARG A 281 5.96 9.46 8.90
C ARG A 281 6.66 8.63 7.82
N HIS A 282 7.30 7.55 8.24
CA HIS A 282 7.98 6.61 7.36
C HIS A 282 7.71 5.18 7.80
N ASP A 283 7.96 4.20 6.92
CA ASP A 283 7.81 2.77 7.22
C ASP A 283 6.43 2.38 7.78
N GLY A 284 5.39 3.14 7.42
CA GLY A 284 3.99 2.71 7.47
C GLY A 284 3.57 2.10 6.14
N ALA A 285 2.28 2.11 5.84
CA ALA A 285 1.79 1.72 4.52
C ALA A 285 0.95 2.83 3.88
N LEU A 286 1.23 3.15 2.62
CA LEU A 286 0.37 3.96 1.77
C LEU A 286 -0.21 3.03 0.71
N LEU A 287 -1.51 2.76 0.77
CA LEU A 287 -2.16 1.73 -0.07
C LEU A 287 -3.48 2.25 -0.65
N PRO A 288 -3.81 1.93 -1.91
CA PRO A 288 -5.09 2.29 -2.50
C PRO A 288 -6.22 1.38 -1.97
N VAL A 289 -7.38 1.98 -1.69
CA VAL A 289 -8.61 1.23 -1.41
C VAL A 289 -9.78 1.81 -2.19
N THR A 290 -10.80 0.99 -2.42
CA THR A 290 -12.07 1.40 -3.02
C THR A 290 -13.23 0.95 -2.13
N THR A 291 -14.23 1.81 -1.98
CA THR A 291 -15.51 1.46 -1.34
C THR A 291 -16.50 0.87 -2.36
N GLY A 292 -16.00 0.46 -3.53
CA GLY A 292 -16.80 0.07 -4.68
C GLY A 292 -17.35 1.27 -5.47
N TRP A 293 -18.02 0.95 -6.58
CA TRP A 293 -18.61 1.93 -7.49
C TRP A 293 -17.63 3.01 -8.00
N GLY A 294 -16.34 2.72 -8.06
CA GLY A 294 -15.34 3.58 -8.71
C GLY A 294 -14.86 4.74 -7.84
N ARG A 295 -15.24 4.76 -6.56
CA ARG A 295 -14.65 5.71 -5.61
C ARG A 295 -13.35 5.13 -5.08
N ASN A 296 -12.30 5.95 -5.10
CA ASN A 296 -10.95 5.52 -4.75
C ASN A 296 -10.37 6.41 -3.67
N TYR A 297 -9.57 5.79 -2.82
CA TYR A 297 -8.93 6.44 -1.69
C TYR A 297 -7.50 5.94 -1.56
N LEU A 298 -6.63 6.75 -0.96
CA LEU A 298 -5.36 6.30 -0.42
C LEU A 298 -5.48 6.21 1.10
N VAL A 299 -5.08 5.08 1.65
CA VAL A 299 -5.00 4.85 3.09
C VAL A 299 -3.55 5.03 3.52
N TYR A 300 -3.32 5.94 4.46
CA TYR A 300 -2.04 6.12 5.12
C TYR A 300 -2.10 5.50 6.51
N LEU A 301 -1.59 4.28 6.61
CA LEU A 301 -1.76 3.37 7.73
C LEU A 301 -0.51 3.39 8.63
N LEU A 302 -0.68 3.82 9.89
CA LEU A 302 0.32 3.69 10.96
C LEU A 302 1.68 4.30 10.53
N GLY A 303 2.81 3.81 11.06
CA GLY A 303 4.16 4.21 10.63
C GLY A 303 5.00 4.87 11.72
N ALA A 304 6.30 4.98 11.50
CA ALA A 304 7.25 5.57 12.43
C ALA A 304 7.27 7.11 12.36
N ARG A 305 7.52 7.75 13.49
CA ARG A 305 7.70 9.20 13.60
C ARG A 305 9.09 9.60 13.12
N ASN A 306 9.19 10.72 12.41
CA ASN A 306 10.49 11.34 12.12
C ASN A 306 11.09 11.86 13.44
N ASN A 307 12.06 11.16 14.01
CA ASN A 307 12.76 11.62 15.22
C ASN A 307 13.68 12.80 14.86
N SER A 308 13.30 14.01 15.26
CA SER A 308 14.19 15.17 15.24
C SER A 308 14.86 15.42 16.60
N SER A 309 15.22 14.37 17.34
CA SER A 309 15.96 14.51 18.60
C SER A 309 16.80 13.26 18.90
N ALA A 310 18.10 13.37 18.68
CA ALA A 310 19.10 12.54 19.32
C ALA A 310 19.15 12.92 20.81
N ASP A 311 18.52 12.12 21.67
CA ASP A 311 18.87 11.95 23.09
C ASP A 311 17.86 10.97 23.71
N VAL A 312 18.24 9.69 23.82
CA VAL A 312 17.47 8.68 24.54
C VAL A 312 18.32 8.19 25.71
N SER A 313 18.00 8.66 26.92
CA SER A 313 18.51 8.10 28.17
C SER A 313 17.41 7.33 28.90
N ASN A 314 17.71 6.07 29.22
CA ASN A 314 16.99 5.10 30.05
C ASN A 314 15.98 5.67 31.08
N THR A 315 14.70 5.30 30.97
CA THR A 315 13.80 5.15 32.14
C THR A 315 12.56 4.28 31.84
N GLU A 316 12.01 3.61 32.86
CA GLU A 316 10.91 2.64 32.78
C GLU A 316 9.51 3.26 32.58
N PRO A 317 8.53 2.52 31.99
CA PRO A 317 7.35 3.13 31.39
C PRO A 317 6.06 2.91 32.21
N GLU A 318 5.72 3.80 33.16
CA GLU A 318 4.36 3.89 33.75
C GLU A 318 3.93 5.33 34.20
N ASP A 319 4.55 6.42 33.71
CA ASP A 319 4.10 7.80 34.03
C ASP A 319 3.50 8.51 32.79
N PRO A 320 2.27 9.07 32.86
CA PRO A 320 1.61 9.84 31.78
C PRO A 320 2.39 11.05 31.21
N LYS A 321 3.54 11.40 31.79
CA LYS A 321 4.47 12.40 31.25
C LYS A 321 5.36 11.93 30.10
N HIS A 322 5.35 10.63 29.74
CA HIS A 322 6.19 10.05 28.67
C HIS A 322 5.47 9.91 27.31
N ALA A 323 4.49 10.77 27.00
CA ALA A 323 3.85 10.82 25.67
C ALA A 323 4.85 11.06 24.51
N ASP A 324 6.07 11.51 24.85
CA ASP A 324 7.19 11.75 23.94
C ASP A 324 7.99 10.47 23.58
N GLU A 325 7.75 9.32 24.20
CA GLU A 325 8.49 8.07 23.92
C GLU A 325 7.84 7.17 22.85
N VAL A 326 6.59 7.41 22.47
CA VAL A 326 5.92 6.59 21.45
C VAL A 326 6.52 6.92 20.09
N THR A 327 7.40 6.06 19.58
CA THR A 327 8.13 6.28 18.31
C THR A 327 7.31 5.98 17.06
N GLN A 328 6.15 5.34 17.19
CA GLN A 328 5.25 5.00 16.07
C GLN A 328 3.86 5.65 16.22
N PHE A 329 3.18 5.79 15.08
CA PHE A 329 1.80 6.21 14.98
C PHE A 329 0.85 5.01 15.04
N SER A 330 -0.31 5.22 15.66
CA SER A 330 -1.44 4.28 15.67
C SER A 330 -2.65 4.77 14.87
N ASP A 331 -2.58 5.97 14.28
CA ASP A 331 -3.67 6.56 13.52
C ASP A 331 -3.71 6.01 12.08
N THR A 332 -4.87 6.12 11.46
CA THR A 332 -5.10 5.74 10.05
C THR A 332 -5.78 6.90 9.35
N TRP A 333 -5.19 7.38 8.26
CA TRP A 333 -5.72 8.50 7.49
C TRP A 333 -6.18 8.04 6.12
N VAL A 334 -7.20 8.70 5.59
CA VAL A 334 -7.75 8.41 4.27
C VAL A 334 -7.79 9.70 3.46
N LEU A 335 -7.27 9.64 2.24
CA LEU A 335 -7.35 10.68 1.23
C LEU A 335 -8.27 10.22 0.11
N GLN A 336 -9.31 10.97 -0.21
CA GLN A 336 -10.12 10.67 -1.40
C GLN A 336 -9.42 11.20 -2.66
N ILE A 337 -9.05 10.28 -3.56
CA ILE A 337 -8.43 10.59 -4.86
C ILE A 337 -9.50 10.56 -5.98
N PRO A 338 -9.19 11.06 -7.20
CA PRO A 338 -10.16 11.06 -8.29
C PRO A 338 -10.83 9.69 -8.51
N SER A 339 -12.16 9.71 -8.58
CA SER A 339 -12.98 8.55 -8.90
C SER A 339 -12.65 8.04 -10.31
N SER A 340 -12.58 6.72 -10.46
CA SER A 340 -12.27 6.07 -11.73
C SER A 340 -13.50 6.02 -12.64
N ASP A 341 -13.25 5.97 -13.95
CA ASP A 341 -14.28 5.66 -14.94
C ASP A 341 -14.72 4.21 -14.77
N LEU A 342 -15.81 3.99 -14.04
CA LEU A 342 -16.55 2.75 -14.18
C LEU A 342 -17.37 2.82 -15.46
N GLU A 343 -17.23 1.80 -16.31
CA GLU A 343 -18.21 1.53 -17.36
C GLU A 343 -19.57 1.41 -16.68
N ALA A 344 -20.48 2.35 -16.96
CA ALA A 344 -21.84 2.27 -16.49
C ALA A 344 -22.47 1.01 -17.09
N LYS A 345 -22.52 -0.08 -16.32
CA LYS A 345 -23.21 -1.29 -16.76
C LYS A 345 -24.67 -0.91 -16.99
N PRO A 346 -25.23 -1.10 -18.21
CA PRO A 346 -26.61 -0.74 -18.49
C PRO A 346 -27.50 -1.50 -17.51
N SER A 347 -28.13 -0.75 -16.61
CA SER A 347 -29.02 -1.30 -15.59
C SER A 347 -30.44 -0.85 -15.89
N MET A 348 -31.38 -1.79 -15.85
CA MET A 348 -32.81 -1.52 -16.07
C MET A 348 -33.44 -0.67 -14.95
N THR A 349 -32.70 -0.39 -13.87
CA THR A 349 -33.14 0.43 -12.73
C THR A 349 -32.31 1.71 -12.63
N LEU A 350 -32.98 2.87 -12.66
CA LEU A 350 -32.39 4.21 -12.55
C LEU A 350 -31.45 4.36 -11.33
N LYS A 351 -31.82 3.71 -10.21
CA LYS A 351 -31.01 3.64 -8.97
C LYS A 351 -29.59 3.10 -9.17
N ASN A 352 -29.40 2.15 -10.07
CA ASN A 352 -28.09 1.57 -10.36
C ASN A 352 -27.31 2.37 -11.41
N ALA A 353 -28.00 3.11 -12.29
CA ALA A 353 -27.38 3.98 -13.28
C ALA A 353 -26.66 5.18 -12.66
N ILE A 354 -27.11 5.65 -11.50
CA ILE A 354 -26.50 6.78 -10.75
C ILE A 354 -25.47 6.26 -9.72
N ASN A 355 -25.33 4.95 -9.54
CA ASN A 355 -24.38 4.42 -8.56
C ASN A 355 -22.90 4.71 -8.79
N PRO A 356 -22.39 4.80 -10.04
CA PRO A 356 -20.99 5.15 -10.30
C PRO A 356 -20.58 6.45 -9.60
N ALA A 357 -19.47 6.40 -8.87
CA ALA A 357 -18.98 7.49 -8.03
C ALA A 357 -18.70 8.75 -8.86
N LYS A 358 -18.10 8.61 -10.05
CA LYS A 358 -17.86 9.74 -10.96
C LYS A 358 -19.14 10.50 -11.33
N ILE A 359 -20.25 9.77 -11.54
CA ILE A 359 -21.57 10.38 -11.81
C ILE A 359 -22.09 11.08 -10.54
N LYS A 360 -22.00 10.42 -9.37
CA LYS A 360 -22.41 11.03 -8.08
C LYS A 360 -21.62 12.29 -7.78
N ASP A 361 -20.31 12.28 -7.96
CA ASP A 361 -19.42 13.39 -7.64
C ASP A 361 -19.66 14.57 -8.60
N ALA A 362 -19.95 14.30 -9.87
CA ALA A 362 -20.38 15.33 -10.83
C ALA A 362 -21.71 15.98 -10.41
N ILE A 363 -22.69 15.18 -9.97
CA ILE A 363 -23.97 15.69 -9.45
C ILE A 363 -23.75 16.52 -8.17
N ARG A 364 -22.93 16.05 -7.22
CA ARG A 364 -22.60 16.79 -5.99
C ARG A 364 -21.97 18.14 -6.31
N SER A 365 -20.98 18.16 -7.20
CA SER A 365 -20.32 19.39 -7.64
C SER A 365 -21.32 20.38 -8.26
N ALA A 366 -22.21 19.90 -9.13
CA ALA A 366 -23.26 20.73 -9.73
C ALA A 366 -24.26 21.28 -8.70
N LEU A 367 -24.53 20.55 -7.62
CA LEU A 367 -25.41 20.96 -6.52
C LEU A 367 -24.68 21.77 -5.41
N GLY A 368 -23.39 22.05 -5.58
CA GLY A 368 -22.58 22.76 -4.58
C GLY A 368 -22.29 21.94 -3.31
N ALA A 369 -22.50 20.63 -3.34
CA ALA A 369 -22.16 19.72 -2.25
C ALA A 369 -20.67 19.33 -2.31
N ASP A 370 -20.01 19.35 -1.16
CA ASP A 370 -18.60 18.95 -1.05
C ASP A 370 -18.40 17.50 -1.51
N THR A 371 -17.45 17.28 -2.42
CA THR A 371 -17.12 15.95 -2.96
C THR A 371 -16.06 15.22 -2.15
N GLY A 372 -15.37 15.91 -1.23
CA GLY A 372 -14.22 15.38 -0.50
C GLY A 372 -12.95 15.24 -1.35
N HIS A 373 -12.95 15.75 -2.58
CA HIS A 373 -11.84 15.60 -3.53
C HIS A 373 -10.51 16.13 -2.97
N LEU A 374 -9.50 15.26 -2.88
CA LEU A 374 -8.18 15.53 -2.29
C LEU A 374 -8.23 16.07 -0.85
N SER A 375 -9.28 15.68 -0.11
CA SER A 375 -9.38 15.97 1.31
C SER A 375 -8.97 14.76 2.16
N TRP A 376 -8.34 15.05 3.29
CA TRP A 376 -7.95 14.08 4.30
C TRP A 376 -9.01 13.95 5.37
N ALA A 377 -9.20 12.73 5.87
CA ALA A 377 -9.90 12.50 7.12
C ALA A 377 -9.27 11.31 7.86
N GLU A 378 -9.26 11.38 9.19
CA GLU A 378 -8.90 10.23 10.02
C GLU A 378 -10.01 9.16 9.92
N ALA A 379 -9.62 7.91 9.71
CA ALA A 379 -10.56 6.80 9.63
C ALA A 379 -11.20 6.55 11.01
N VAL A 380 -12.51 6.37 11.03
CA VAL A 380 -13.24 6.12 12.29
C VAL A 380 -13.19 4.63 12.59
N VAL A 381 -12.45 4.25 13.63
CA VAL A 381 -12.39 2.86 14.11
C VAL A 381 -13.76 2.43 14.61
N GLN A 382 -14.31 1.38 14.03
CA GLN A 382 -15.55 0.77 14.48
C GLN A 382 -15.27 -0.26 15.56
N LEU A 383 -16.11 -0.27 16.60
CA LEU A 383 -16.09 -1.31 17.61
C LEU A 383 -16.76 -2.56 17.04
N PRO A 384 -16.08 -3.73 17.06
CA PRO A 384 -16.70 -5.02 16.83
C PRO A 384 -17.84 -5.26 17.84
N SER A 385 -18.72 -6.19 17.50
CA SER A 385 -19.73 -6.69 18.45
C SER A 385 -19.07 -7.34 19.69
N GLU A 386 -19.76 -7.37 20.83
CA GLU A 386 -19.26 -8.03 22.06
C GLU A 386 -18.79 -9.47 21.81
N LYS A 387 -19.48 -10.20 20.92
CA LYS A 387 -19.09 -11.55 20.52
C LYS A 387 -17.74 -11.61 19.78
N GLN A 388 -17.46 -10.65 18.91
CA GLN A 388 -16.18 -10.57 18.20
C GLN A 388 -15.04 -10.17 19.14
N LEU A 389 -15.33 -9.32 20.11
CA LEU A 389 -14.39 -8.93 21.17
C LEU A 389 -13.93 -10.10 22.03
N GLU A 390 -14.84 -11.01 22.38
CA GLU A 390 -14.52 -12.25 23.10
C GLU A 390 -13.62 -13.20 22.27
N GLU A 391 -13.83 -13.25 20.95
CA GLU A 391 -13.06 -14.09 20.02
C GLU A 391 -11.64 -13.52 19.75
N GLU A 392 -11.42 -12.22 19.92
CA GLU A 392 -10.16 -11.53 19.60
C GLU A 392 -9.25 -11.24 20.82
N ASP A 393 -9.42 -11.94 21.94
CA ASP A 393 -8.76 -11.65 23.24
C ASP A 393 -8.91 -10.18 23.68
N GLY A 394 -9.98 -9.51 23.27
CA GLY A 394 -10.24 -8.10 23.57
C GLY A 394 -9.36 -7.09 22.82
N LYS A 395 -8.54 -7.50 21.84
CA LYS A 395 -7.73 -6.56 21.04
C LYS A 395 -8.55 -5.96 19.90
N LEU A 396 -8.85 -4.67 20.03
CA LEU A 396 -9.62 -3.87 19.06
C LEU A 396 -8.80 -3.21 17.94
N HIS A 397 -7.48 -3.12 18.13
CA HIS A 397 -6.59 -2.33 17.29
C HIS A 397 -5.18 -2.94 17.30
N PRO A 398 -4.42 -2.87 16.20
CA PRO A 398 -3.05 -3.37 16.11
C PRO A 398 -2.02 -2.64 16.98
N GLY A 399 -2.40 -1.52 17.60
CA GLY A 399 -1.50 -0.59 18.31
C GLY A 399 -0.58 0.21 17.36
N PRO A 400 0.30 1.09 17.91
CA PRO A 400 1.32 1.77 17.13
C PRO A 400 2.32 0.76 16.55
N ARG A 401 2.60 0.86 15.24
CA ARG A 401 3.58 -0.01 14.57
C ARG A 401 4.14 0.58 13.28
N ALA A 402 5.32 0.09 12.89
CA ALA A 402 6.02 0.42 11.65
C ALA A 402 6.81 -0.79 11.12
N PHE A 403 7.42 -0.67 9.94
CA PHE A 403 8.29 -1.70 9.32
C PHE A 403 7.59 -3.04 9.07
N PHE A 404 6.26 -3.03 8.97
CA PHE A 404 5.43 -4.20 8.69
C PHE A 404 5.25 -4.38 7.18
N GLY A 405 5.02 -5.61 6.72
CA GLY A 405 4.58 -5.84 5.35
C GLY A 405 3.08 -5.62 5.23
N ALA A 406 2.62 -5.00 4.15
CA ALA A 406 1.20 -4.76 3.90
C ALA A 406 0.86 -4.79 2.40
N ASP A 407 -0.38 -5.16 2.08
CA ASP A 407 -0.91 -5.12 0.71
C ASP A 407 -2.45 -5.01 0.70
N VAL A 408 -3.00 -4.68 -0.46
CA VAL A 408 -4.45 -4.55 -0.71
C VAL A 408 -5.05 -5.94 -0.94
N MET A 409 -6.21 -6.21 -0.34
CA MET A 409 -6.97 -7.43 -0.60
C MET A 409 -7.59 -7.40 -2.01
N GLU A 410 -7.88 -8.59 -2.58
CA GLU A 410 -8.41 -8.72 -3.95
C GLU A 410 -9.70 -7.93 -4.20
N THR A 411 -10.55 -7.74 -3.18
CA THR A 411 -11.79 -6.94 -3.30
C THR A 411 -11.53 -5.43 -3.45
N GLY A 412 -10.32 -4.97 -3.11
CA GLY A 412 -9.94 -3.56 -3.07
C GLY A 412 -10.49 -2.77 -1.88
N SER A 413 -11.39 -3.35 -1.07
CA SER A 413 -12.06 -2.68 0.05
C SER A 413 -11.41 -2.96 1.42
N GLY A 414 -10.32 -3.72 1.44
CA GLY A 414 -9.60 -4.08 2.65
C GLY A 414 -8.10 -4.20 2.40
N LEU A 415 -7.34 -4.13 3.49
CA LEU A 415 -5.89 -4.24 3.51
C LEU A 415 -5.50 -5.33 4.49
N ILE A 416 -4.43 -6.05 4.20
CA ILE A 416 -3.75 -6.96 5.14
C ILE A 416 -2.40 -6.35 5.50
N PHE A 417 -2.03 -6.43 6.78
CA PHE A 417 -0.67 -6.16 7.21
C PHE A 417 -0.23 -7.18 8.26
N TRP A 418 1.07 -7.48 8.27
CA TRP A 418 1.66 -8.49 9.13
C TRP A 418 2.93 -7.99 9.80
N GLY A 419 3.09 -8.32 11.08
CA GLY A 419 4.30 -8.09 11.84
C GLY A 419 4.66 -6.62 12.00
N GLY A 420 5.95 -6.31 11.86
CA GLY A 420 6.53 -5.00 12.11
C GLY A 420 7.15 -4.85 13.50
N VAL A 421 7.40 -3.61 13.88
CA VAL A 421 7.94 -3.19 15.17
C VAL A 421 6.90 -2.35 15.89
N ASP A 422 6.61 -2.69 17.15
CA ASP A 422 5.64 -1.99 17.97
C ASP A 422 6.22 -0.76 18.71
N ALA A 423 5.40 -0.12 19.53
CA ALA A 423 5.77 1.03 20.37
C ALA A 423 7.00 0.82 21.27
N LYS A 424 7.32 -0.43 21.62
CA LYS A 424 8.45 -0.78 22.50
C LYS A 424 9.73 -1.11 21.72
N GLY A 425 9.67 -1.08 20.39
CA GLY A 425 10.78 -1.55 19.56
C GLY A 425 10.82 -3.07 19.40
N GLU A 426 9.76 -3.78 19.80
CA GLU A 426 9.70 -5.24 19.74
C GLU A 426 9.07 -5.69 18.41
N ARG A 427 9.64 -6.76 17.83
CA ARG A 427 9.08 -7.37 16.62
C ARG A 427 7.84 -8.18 16.97
N VAL A 428 6.72 -7.85 16.34
CA VAL A 428 5.44 -8.53 16.53
C VAL A 428 5.18 -9.52 15.40
N GLY A 429 4.45 -10.59 15.71
CA GLY A 429 4.13 -11.68 14.78
C GLY A 429 2.64 -11.85 14.51
N ASP A 430 1.85 -10.80 14.67
CA ASP A 430 0.42 -10.81 14.41
C ASP A 430 0.06 -10.25 13.02
N GLY A 431 -1.01 -10.78 12.45
CA GLY A 431 -1.58 -10.35 11.18
C GLY A 431 -2.96 -9.76 11.35
N TRP A 432 -3.26 -8.69 10.63
CA TRP A 432 -4.49 -7.92 10.75
C TRP A 432 -5.07 -7.56 9.40
N ILE A 433 -6.39 -7.68 9.29
CA ILE A 433 -7.16 -7.13 8.17
C ILE A 433 -7.81 -5.82 8.62
N ALA A 434 -7.67 -4.77 7.82
CA ALA A 434 -8.39 -3.51 7.96
C ALA A 434 -9.42 -3.38 6.83
N ARG A 435 -10.72 -3.32 7.14
CA ARG A 435 -11.79 -3.17 6.15
C ARG A 435 -12.40 -1.77 6.20
N PHE A 436 -12.58 -1.15 5.04
CA PHE A 436 -13.07 0.22 4.91
C PHE A 436 -14.48 0.26 4.32
N GLU A 437 -15.36 1.08 4.91
CA GLU A 437 -16.77 1.25 4.52
C GLU A 437 -17.20 2.72 4.40
#